data_AF-A0A938PHD5-F1
#
_entry.id   AF-A0A938PHD5-F1
#
_cell.length_a   1.000
_cell.length_b   1.000
_cell.length_c   1.000
_cell.angle_alpha   90.00
_cell.angle_beta   90.00
_cell.angle_gamma   90.00
#
_symmetry.space_group_name_H-M   'P 1'
#
loop_
_entity.id
_entity.type
_entity.pdbx_description
1 polymer ?
#
loop_
_entity_poly.entity_id
_entity_poly.type
_entity_poly.pdbx_seq_one_letter_code
_entity_poly.pdbx_strand_id
1 'polypeptide(L)'
;MITEFKARIAEGKPLRIRGGGSKDGYGNALEGDVLDTRGHAGIVAYEPTELFITAKCGTPLAEIEAALAASGQCLPFEPPRFSADSTIGGVVAAGLSGPRRVSAGALRDFVLGVKLLDGEARELAFGGQVMKNVAGYDVSRVMAGSLGTLGLITEVSLKVLPRPVADATLRFAMTQAEALDTLNRWAARPLPIVASAWEA
;
A
#
# COMPACT_ATOMS: atom_id res chain seq x y z
N MET A 1 -18.88 8.75 6.71
CA MET A 1 -18.10 7.58 6.26
C MET A 1 -18.67 6.25 6.79
N ILE A 2 -18.37 5.74 8.00
CA ILE A 2 -18.84 4.38 8.41
C ILE A 2 -20.37 4.28 8.44
N THR A 3 -21.05 5.21 9.10
CA THR A 3 -22.53 5.26 9.14
C THR A 3 -23.14 5.37 7.75
N GLU A 4 -22.51 6.16 6.89
CA GLU A 4 -22.92 6.36 5.50
C GLU A 4 -22.75 5.09 4.67
N PHE A 5 -21.62 4.39 4.81
CA PHE A 5 -21.42 3.07 4.19
C PHE A 5 -22.52 2.09 4.61
N LYS A 6 -22.79 1.98 5.92
CA LYS A 6 -23.84 1.10 6.45
C LYS A 6 -25.22 1.43 5.86
N ALA A 7 -25.58 2.71 5.78
CA ALA A 7 -26.85 3.14 5.18
C ALA A 7 -26.93 2.78 3.69
N ARG A 8 -25.86 3.04 2.93
CA ARG A 8 -25.84 2.84 1.47
C ARG A 8 -25.79 1.37 1.05
N ILE A 9 -25.12 0.53 1.82
CA ILE A 9 -25.16 -0.93 1.61
C ILE A 9 -26.58 -1.46 1.83
N ALA A 10 -27.32 -0.95 2.83
CA ALA A 10 -28.71 -1.34 3.06
C ALA A 10 -29.67 -0.95 1.91
N GLU A 11 -29.33 0.08 1.14
CA GLU A 11 -30.09 0.47 -0.07
C GLU A 11 -29.81 -0.42 -1.30
N GLY A 12 -28.77 -1.26 -1.26
CA GLY A 12 -28.41 -2.15 -2.37
C GLY A 12 -27.90 -1.45 -3.63
N LYS A 13 -27.45 -0.20 -3.54
CA LYS A 13 -26.92 0.57 -4.67
C LYS A 13 -25.40 0.35 -4.83
N PRO A 14 -24.87 0.33 -6.08
CA PRO A 14 -23.44 0.31 -6.31
C PRO A 14 -22.73 1.49 -5.64
N LEU A 15 -21.60 1.20 -4.98
CA LEU A 15 -20.84 2.17 -4.20
C LEU A 15 -19.40 2.22 -4.68
N ARG A 16 -18.89 3.42 -4.92
CA ARG A 16 -17.50 3.65 -5.30
C ARG A 16 -16.69 4.18 -4.12
N ILE A 17 -15.94 3.30 -3.47
CA ILE A 17 -15.05 3.68 -2.36
C ILE A 17 -13.87 4.48 -2.91
N ARG A 18 -13.70 5.72 -2.43
CA ARG A 18 -12.69 6.64 -2.96
C ARG A 18 -11.98 7.40 -1.84
N GLY A 19 -10.65 7.31 -1.84
CA GLY A 19 -9.79 8.23 -1.09
C GLY A 19 -9.50 9.49 -1.91
N GLY A 20 -8.22 9.75 -2.22
CA GLY A 20 -7.82 10.90 -3.04
C GLY A 20 -8.07 10.81 -4.54
N GLY A 21 -8.68 9.74 -5.05
CA GLY A 21 -8.94 9.58 -6.49
C GLY A 21 -7.71 9.46 -7.41
N SER A 22 -6.50 9.44 -6.85
CA SER A 22 -5.22 9.39 -7.58
C SER A 22 -5.05 8.22 -8.55
N LYS A 23 -5.90 7.19 -8.45
CA LYS A 23 -5.84 5.93 -9.20
C LYS A 23 -7.17 5.59 -9.86
N ASP A 24 -8.04 6.58 -10.07
CA ASP A 24 -9.35 6.40 -10.71
C ASP A 24 -9.21 5.80 -12.14
N GLY A 25 -8.06 5.96 -12.80
CA GLY A 25 -7.76 5.31 -14.09
C GLY A 25 -7.18 3.89 -14.02
N TYR A 26 -7.07 3.27 -12.85
CA TYR A 26 -6.41 1.97 -12.66
C TYR A 26 -7.41 0.88 -12.27
N GLY A 27 -7.50 -0.17 -13.10
CA GLY A 27 -8.28 -1.37 -12.80
C GLY A 27 -9.73 -1.30 -13.31
N ASN A 28 -10.68 -1.20 -12.39
CA ASN A 28 -12.11 -1.35 -12.66
C ASN A 28 -12.76 -0.08 -13.26
N ALA A 29 -13.91 -0.23 -13.92
CA ALA A 29 -14.74 0.88 -14.31
C ALA A 29 -15.28 1.65 -13.08
N LEU A 30 -15.46 2.96 -13.23
CA LEU A 30 -15.84 3.85 -12.14
C LEU A 30 -17.36 3.94 -11.98
N GLU A 31 -17.98 2.86 -11.50
CA GLU A 31 -19.43 2.74 -11.33
C GLU A 31 -19.91 3.00 -9.89
N GLY A 32 -21.15 3.49 -9.75
CA GLY A 32 -21.76 3.81 -8.46
C GLY A 32 -21.40 5.19 -7.90
N ASP A 33 -22.12 5.63 -6.86
CA ASP A 33 -21.81 6.94 -6.28
C ASP A 33 -20.63 6.86 -5.32
N VAL A 34 -19.91 7.96 -5.22
CA VAL A 34 -18.71 8.06 -4.39
C VAL A 34 -19.05 7.94 -2.91
N LEU A 35 -18.30 7.09 -2.21
CA LEU A 35 -18.08 7.20 -0.76
C LEU A 35 -16.68 7.75 -0.52
N ASP A 36 -16.60 8.98 -0.01
CA ASP A 36 -15.34 9.63 0.33
C ASP A 36 -14.81 9.11 1.67
N THR A 37 -13.59 8.56 1.66
CA THR A 37 -12.93 8.02 2.86
C THR A 37 -11.99 9.00 3.54
N ARG A 38 -11.68 10.15 2.93
CA ARG A 38 -10.66 11.10 3.43
C ARG A 38 -11.00 11.66 4.81
N GLY A 39 -12.28 11.79 5.13
CA GLY A 39 -12.73 12.20 6.47
C GLY A 39 -12.41 11.21 7.59
N HIS A 40 -12.02 9.97 7.25
CA HIS A 40 -11.56 8.96 8.21
C HIS A 40 -10.03 8.85 8.15
N ALA A 41 -9.35 9.85 8.70
CA ALA A 41 -7.90 10.01 8.67
C ALA A 41 -7.27 10.08 10.07
N GLY A 42 -5.97 9.81 10.12
CA GLY A 42 -5.12 9.87 11.31
C GLY A 42 -4.36 8.56 11.56
N ILE A 43 -3.13 8.70 12.05
CA ILE A 43 -2.33 7.58 12.59
C ILE A 43 -2.96 7.12 13.91
N VAL A 44 -3.23 5.83 14.02
CA VAL A 44 -3.86 5.20 15.19
C VAL A 44 -2.79 4.73 16.18
N ALA A 45 -1.73 4.11 15.67
CA ALA A 45 -0.60 3.63 16.47
C ALA A 45 0.66 3.67 15.61
N TYR A 46 1.79 4.01 16.21
CA TYR A 46 3.08 3.93 15.56
C TYR A 46 4.13 3.53 16.59
N GLU A 47 4.73 2.36 16.40
CA GLU A 47 5.76 1.81 17.29
C GLU A 47 7.05 1.63 16.47
N PRO A 48 7.93 2.65 16.42
CA PRO A 48 9.14 2.59 15.59
C PRO A 48 10.06 1.42 15.93
N THR A 49 10.16 1.06 17.22
CA THR A 49 10.99 -0.06 17.70
C THR A 49 10.41 -1.41 17.29
N GLU A 50 9.09 -1.51 17.17
CA GLU A 50 8.39 -2.73 16.71
C GLU A 50 8.19 -2.77 15.20
N LEU A 51 8.64 -1.73 14.47
CA LEU A 51 8.62 -1.66 13.01
C LEU A 51 7.22 -1.77 12.40
N PHE A 52 6.20 -1.17 13.02
CA PHE A 52 4.87 -1.08 12.42
C PHE A 52 4.21 0.28 12.61
N ILE A 53 3.29 0.60 11.70
CA ILE A 53 2.38 1.74 11.79
C ILE A 53 0.95 1.31 11.45
N THR A 54 -0.01 1.75 12.26
CA THR A 54 -1.45 1.58 12.01
C THR A 54 -2.06 2.94 11.72
N ALA A 55 -2.78 3.06 10.60
CA ALA A 55 -3.43 4.31 10.22
C ALA A 55 -4.82 4.06 9.62
N LYS A 56 -5.69 5.07 9.77
CA LYS A 56 -7.01 5.07 9.14
C LYS A 56 -6.88 5.23 7.63
N CYS A 57 -7.80 4.63 6.86
CA CYS A 57 -7.71 4.51 5.41
C CYS A 57 -7.64 5.85 4.67
N GLY A 58 -8.26 6.91 5.21
CA GLY A 58 -8.26 8.25 4.64
C GLY A 58 -6.98 9.05 4.89
N THR A 59 -6.05 8.53 5.70
CA THR A 59 -4.81 9.24 6.05
C THR A 59 -3.97 9.49 4.79
N PRO A 60 -3.55 10.75 4.53
CA PRO A 60 -2.67 11.06 3.42
C PRO A 60 -1.37 10.28 3.48
N LEU A 61 -0.91 9.75 2.34
CA LEU A 61 0.36 9.02 2.24
C LEU A 61 1.54 9.91 2.68
N ALA A 62 1.50 11.19 2.34
CA ALA A 62 2.53 12.15 2.73
C ALA A 62 2.65 12.31 4.26
N GLU A 63 1.54 12.23 4.99
CA GLU A 63 1.54 12.28 6.46
C GLU A 63 2.22 11.04 7.05
N ILE A 64 1.89 9.85 6.54
CA ILE A 64 2.53 8.59 6.92
C ILE A 64 4.04 8.66 6.69
N GLU A 65 4.46 9.07 5.50
CA GLU A 65 5.88 9.12 5.15
C GLU A 65 6.66 10.16 5.94
N ALA A 66 6.04 11.29 6.29
CA ALA A 66 6.64 12.29 7.17
C ALA A 66 6.86 11.73 8.59
N ALA A 67 5.87 11.02 9.14
CA ALA A 67 6.00 10.36 10.45
C ALA A 67 7.11 9.29 10.46
N LEU A 68 7.19 8.48 9.40
CA LEU A 68 8.26 7.48 9.25
C LEU A 68 9.63 8.14 9.06
N ALA A 69 9.71 9.21 8.26
CA ALA A 69 10.94 9.95 8.03
C ALA A 69 11.54 10.50 9.33
N ALA A 70 10.70 11.03 10.22
CA ALA A 70 11.10 11.56 11.52
C ALA A 70 11.79 10.51 12.41
N SER A 71 11.49 9.22 12.20
CA SER A 71 12.12 8.10 12.92
C SER A 71 13.15 7.34 12.07
N GLY A 72 13.58 7.89 10.93
CA GLY A 72 14.55 7.24 10.03
C GLY A 72 14.02 5.99 9.34
N GLN A 73 12.70 5.90 9.13
CA GLN A 73 12.01 4.74 8.54
C GLN A 73 11.34 5.09 7.21
N CYS A 74 10.90 4.05 6.50
CA CYS A 74 10.17 4.16 5.23
C CYS A 74 9.19 3.00 5.01
N LEU A 75 8.31 3.19 4.03
CA LEU A 75 7.53 2.12 3.42
C LEU A 75 8.41 1.41 2.38
N PRO A 76 8.81 0.15 2.61
CA PRO A 76 9.85 -0.52 1.82
C PRO A 76 9.41 -0.93 0.41
N PHE A 77 8.11 -0.99 0.17
CA PHE A 77 7.53 -1.27 -1.15
C PHE A 77 7.42 -0.03 -2.03
N GLU A 78 7.90 1.14 -1.59
CA GLU A 78 7.96 2.40 -2.35
C GLU A 78 6.65 2.72 -3.11
N PRO A 79 5.55 3.02 -2.40
CA PRO A 79 4.25 3.21 -3.06
C PRO A 79 4.32 4.25 -4.18
N PRO A 80 3.87 3.93 -5.42
CA PRO A 80 3.91 4.88 -6.52
C PRO A 80 3.07 6.13 -6.25
N ARG A 81 3.63 7.30 -6.56
CA ARG A 81 3.01 8.61 -6.35
C ARG A 81 2.32 9.08 -7.62
N PHE A 82 0.99 8.96 -7.66
CA PHE A 82 0.19 9.45 -8.78
C PHE A 82 -0.42 10.85 -8.52
N SER A 83 -0.60 11.22 -7.25
CA SER A 83 -1.07 12.54 -6.82
C SER A 83 -0.70 12.77 -5.34
N ALA A 84 -0.57 14.03 -4.94
CA ALA A 84 -0.38 14.45 -3.56
C ALA A 84 -1.55 14.03 -2.64
N ASP A 85 -2.75 13.89 -3.20
CA ASP A 85 -3.95 13.50 -2.45
C ASP A 85 -4.03 11.99 -2.14
N SER A 86 -3.03 11.20 -2.54
CA SER A 86 -3.01 9.75 -2.30
C SER A 86 -3.19 9.43 -0.81
N THR A 87 -4.08 8.48 -0.50
CA THR A 87 -4.34 8.01 0.88
C THR A 87 -3.82 6.59 1.08
N ILE A 88 -3.52 6.22 2.33
CA ILE A 88 -2.97 4.91 2.65
C ILE A 88 -3.94 3.77 2.32
N GLY A 89 -5.26 3.98 2.49
CA GLY A 89 -6.28 3.02 2.09
C GLY A 89 -6.29 2.78 0.58
N GLY A 90 -6.18 3.85 -0.21
CA GLY A 90 -6.08 3.75 -1.67
C GLY A 90 -4.76 3.12 -2.15
N VAL A 91 -3.67 3.32 -1.42
CA VAL A 91 -2.38 2.65 -1.68
C VAL A 91 -2.52 1.14 -1.50
N VAL A 92 -3.10 0.70 -0.39
CA VAL A 92 -3.32 -0.73 -0.09
C VAL A 92 -4.32 -1.34 -1.07
N ALA A 93 -5.48 -0.70 -1.27
CA ALA A 93 -6.51 -1.20 -2.18
C ALA A 93 -5.99 -1.35 -3.63
N ALA A 94 -5.10 -0.46 -4.08
CA ALA A 94 -4.48 -0.59 -5.40
C ALA A 94 -3.42 -1.70 -5.48
N GLY A 95 -2.79 -2.07 -4.37
CA GLY A 95 -1.78 -3.15 -4.33
C GLY A 95 -0.49 -2.87 -5.11
N LEU A 96 -0.31 -1.64 -5.61
CA LEU A 96 0.84 -1.24 -6.41
C LEU A 96 2.10 -1.11 -5.55
N SER A 97 3.22 -1.60 -6.07
CA SER A 97 4.54 -1.50 -5.44
C SER A 97 5.51 -0.81 -6.39
N GLY A 98 6.44 -0.05 -5.86
CA GLY A 98 7.50 0.62 -6.61
C GLY A 98 8.66 -0.31 -6.98
N PRO A 99 9.72 0.25 -7.59
CA PRO A 99 10.84 -0.49 -8.15
C PRO A 99 11.54 -1.42 -7.15
N ARG A 100 11.67 -1.02 -5.88
CA ARG A 100 12.30 -1.83 -4.82
C ARG A 100 11.60 -3.16 -4.54
N ARG A 101 10.41 -3.41 -5.11
CA ARG A 101 9.68 -4.69 -5.00
C ARG A 101 10.57 -5.91 -5.23
N VAL A 102 11.50 -5.85 -6.19
CA VAL A 102 12.38 -6.98 -6.52
C VAL A 102 13.28 -7.42 -5.37
N SER A 103 13.68 -6.50 -4.49
CA SER A 103 14.63 -6.74 -3.40
C SER A 103 13.97 -6.75 -2.03
N ALA A 104 12.99 -5.88 -1.79
CA ALA A 104 12.33 -5.76 -0.50
C ALA A 104 11.01 -6.56 -0.40
N GLY A 105 10.32 -6.79 -1.50
CA GLY A 105 8.99 -7.41 -1.53
C GLY A 105 7.87 -6.44 -1.94
N ALA A 106 6.69 -6.99 -2.20
CA ALA A 106 5.52 -6.24 -2.62
C ALA A 106 4.78 -5.64 -1.43
N LEU A 107 3.93 -4.63 -1.67
CA LEU A 107 3.06 -4.01 -0.67
C LEU A 107 2.36 -5.03 0.21
N ARG A 108 1.77 -6.08 -0.40
CA ARG A 108 1.04 -7.13 0.31
C ARG A 108 1.89 -7.84 1.36
N ASP A 109 3.21 -7.95 1.14
CA ASP A 109 4.12 -8.66 2.04
C ASP A 109 4.39 -7.84 3.32
N PHE A 110 4.03 -6.56 3.31
CA PHE A 110 4.14 -5.62 4.42
C PHE A 110 2.80 -5.32 5.10
N VAL A 111 1.69 -5.90 4.66
CA VAL A 111 0.41 -5.79 5.39
C VAL A 111 0.43 -6.75 6.57
N LEU A 112 0.32 -6.20 7.78
CA LEU A 112 0.29 -6.96 9.03
C LEU A 112 -1.15 -7.23 9.48
N GLY A 113 -2.05 -6.29 9.20
CA GLY A 113 -3.46 -6.42 9.54
C GLY A 113 -4.30 -5.31 8.96
N VAL A 114 -5.61 -5.54 8.93
CA VAL A 114 -6.62 -4.62 8.40
C VAL A 114 -7.87 -4.67 9.28
N LYS A 115 -8.54 -3.53 9.42
CA LYS A 115 -9.95 -3.48 9.80
C LYS A 115 -10.76 -3.04 8.59
N LEU A 116 -11.92 -3.65 8.38
CA LEU A 116 -12.76 -3.38 7.22
C LEU A 116 -14.25 -3.57 7.52
N LEU A 117 -15.08 -2.97 6.66
CA LEU A 117 -16.51 -3.28 6.55
C LEU A 117 -16.73 -4.14 5.30
N ASP A 118 -17.39 -5.29 5.46
CA ASP A 118 -17.76 -6.15 4.34
C ASP A 118 -19.03 -5.67 3.61
N GLY A 119 -19.46 -6.43 2.59
CA GLY A 119 -20.68 -6.15 1.82
C GLY A 119 -21.98 -6.29 2.62
N GLU A 120 -21.93 -6.81 3.86
CA GLU A 120 -23.06 -6.87 4.79
C GLU A 120 -22.92 -5.81 5.90
N ALA A 121 -21.97 -4.88 5.74
CA ALA A 121 -21.66 -3.79 6.65
C ALA A 121 -21.23 -4.22 8.05
N ARG A 122 -20.69 -5.44 8.19
CA ARG A 122 -20.11 -5.98 9.42
C ARG A 122 -18.66 -5.52 9.57
N GLU A 123 -18.27 -5.21 10.80
CA GLU A 123 -16.90 -4.85 11.13
C GLU A 123 -16.06 -6.12 11.30
N LEU A 124 -15.05 -6.26 10.46
CA LEU A 124 -14.13 -7.39 10.45
C LEU A 124 -12.72 -6.89 10.73
N ALA A 125 -11.95 -7.68 11.48
CA ALA A 125 -10.54 -7.44 11.76
C ALA A 125 -9.74 -8.69 11.39
N PHE A 126 -8.69 -8.51 10.60
CA PHE A 126 -7.81 -9.58 10.16
C PHE A 126 -6.35 -9.23 10.40
N GLY A 127 -5.54 -10.24 10.72
CA GLY A 127 -4.14 -10.06 11.08
C GLY A 127 -3.96 -9.42 12.46
N GLY A 128 -2.83 -8.76 12.67
CA GLY A 128 -2.49 -8.14 13.94
C GLY A 128 -1.17 -7.38 13.87
N GLN A 129 -0.78 -6.68 14.93
CA GLN A 129 0.46 -5.89 14.98
C GLN A 129 1.71 -6.76 15.13
N VAL A 130 1.56 -8.05 15.45
CA VAL A 130 2.67 -8.98 15.68
C VAL A 130 3.12 -9.68 14.39
N MET A 131 4.45 -9.84 14.24
CA MET A 131 5.05 -10.48 13.05
C MET A 131 4.77 -11.98 12.90
N LYS A 132 4.28 -12.66 13.96
CA LYS A 132 3.89 -14.07 13.91
C LYS A 132 2.39 -14.19 14.08
N ASN A 133 1.67 -14.34 12.98
CA ASN A 133 0.27 -14.73 12.94
C ASN A 133 0.16 -16.09 12.24
N VAL A 134 0.10 -17.17 13.01
CA VAL A 134 0.15 -18.56 12.49
C VAL A 134 -1.24 -19.21 12.49
N ALA A 135 -2.31 -18.42 12.61
CA ALA A 135 -3.69 -18.92 12.67
C ALA A 135 -4.52 -18.42 11.48
N GLY A 136 -5.07 -19.36 10.71
CA GLY A 136 -6.08 -19.09 9.67
C GLY A 136 -5.52 -18.58 8.34
N TYR A 137 -6.43 -18.11 7.48
CA TYR A 137 -6.10 -17.53 6.18
C TYR A 137 -5.66 -16.07 6.34
N ASP A 138 -4.64 -15.67 5.58
CA ASP A 138 -4.14 -14.29 5.59
C ASP A 138 -5.01 -13.37 4.72
N VAL A 139 -6.23 -13.11 5.20
CA VAL A 139 -7.20 -12.21 4.54
C VAL A 139 -6.66 -10.77 4.47
N SER A 140 -5.76 -10.39 5.39
CA SER A 140 -5.17 -9.06 5.41
C SER A 140 -4.39 -8.77 4.11
N ARG A 141 -3.65 -9.76 3.60
CA ARG A 141 -2.92 -9.64 2.33
C ARG A 141 -3.82 -9.67 1.11
N VAL A 142 -5.00 -10.29 1.19
CA VAL A 142 -5.99 -10.31 0.10
C VAL A 142 -6.57 -8.91 -0.15
N MET A 143 -6.63 -8.06 0.87
CA MET A 143 -7.08 -6.68 0.71
C MET A 143 -6.12 -5.83 -0.14
N ALA A 144 -4.85 -6.22 -0.22
CA ALA A 144 -3.90 -5.56 -1.11
C ALA A 144 -4.23 -5.89 -2.58
N GLY A 145 -4.59 -4.88 -3.36
CA GLY A 145 -5.04 -5.07 -4.75
C GLY A 145 -6.53 -5.41 -4.89
N SER A 146 -7.32 -5.31 -3.81
CA SER A 146 -8.78 -5.53 -3.83
C SER A 146 -9.57 -4.46 -4.60
N LEU A 147 -8.97 -3.30 -4.88
CA LEU A 147 -9.61 -2.18 -5.58
C LEU A 147 -10.97 -1.75 -4.96
N GLY A 148 -11.16 -1.99 -3.66
CA GLY A 148 -12.39 -1.67 -2.94
C GLY A 148 -13.57 -2.62 -3.20
N THR A 149 -13.37 -3.73 -3.93
CA THR A 149 -14.45 -4.66 -4.27
C THR A 149 -14.77 -5.67 -3.16
N LEU A 150 -13.81 -5.94 -2.28
CA LEU A 150 -13.95 -6.90 -1.18
C LEU A 150 -14.46 -6.26 0.12
N GLY A 151 -14.57 -4.93 0.16
CA GLY A 151 -15.03 -4.18 1.32
C GLY A 151 -14.31 -2.86 1.50
N LEU A 152 -14.78 -2.09 2.47
CA LEU A 152 -14.20 -0.81 2.87
C LEU A 152 -13.14 -1.02 3.93
N ILE A 153 -11.86 -0.85 3.57
CA ILE A 153 -10.77 -0.75 4.54
C ILE A 153 -11.02 0.49 5.41
N THR A 154 -11.06 0.32 6.72
CA THR A 154 -11.17 1.42 7.71
C THR A 154 -9.82 1.75 8.33
N GLU A 155 -9.03 0.73 8.66
CA GLU A 155 -7.66 0.86 9.18
C GLU A 155 -6.73 -0.17 8.53
N VAL A 156 -5.46 0.19 8.38
CA VAL A 156 -4.41 -0.73 7.95
C VAL A 156 -3.21 -0.64 8.88
N SER A 157 -2.65 -1.79 9.23
CA SER A 157 -1.38 -1.93 9.92
C SER A 157 -0.32 -2.43 8.95
N LEU A 158 0.77 -1.69 8.81
CA LEU A 158 1.85 -1.94 7.88
C LEU A 158 3.16 -2.12 8.63
N LYS A 159 3.94 -3.11 8.20
CA LYS A 159 5.36 -3.23 8.57
C LYS A 159 6.15 -2.14 7.86
N VAL A 160 7.00 -1.45 8.62
CA VAL A 160 7.90 -0.41 8.12
C VAL A 160 9.34 -0.86 8.31
N LEU A 161 10.28 -0.28 7.56
CA LEU A 161 11.70 -0.62 7.69
C LEU A 161 12.55 0.63 7.89
N PRO A 162 13.75 0.49 8.47
CA PRO A 162 14.74 1.57 8.44
C PRO A 162 15.04 2.02 7.01
N ARG A 163 15.31 3.31 6.84
CA ARG A 163 15.83 3.84 5.58
C ARG A 163 17.21 3.24 5.30
N PRO A 164 17.55 3.00 4.02
CA PRO A 164 18.93 2.66 3.65
C PRO A 164 19.90 3.72 4.17
N VAL A 165 21.05 3.28 4.69
CA VAL A 165 22.09 4.19 5.19
C VAL A 165 22.70 5.03 4.06
N ALA A 166 22.76 4.45 2.85
CA ALA A 166 23.21 5.11 1.65
C ALA A 166 22.57 4.47 0.41
N ASP A 167 22.41 5.24 -0.64
CA ASP A 167 22.01 4.81 -1.97
C ASP A 167 22.82 5.53 -3.05
N ALA A 168 22.89 4.91 -4.23
CA ALA A 168 23.56 5.48 -5.39
C ALA A 168 22.85 5.03 -6.67
N THR A 169 22.66 5.95 -7.60
CA THR A 169 22.18 5.65 -8.95
C THR A 169 23.36 5.66 -9.92
N LEU A 170 23.58 4.56 -10.62
CA LEU A 170 24.62 4.43 -11.64
C LEU A 170 23.98 4.47 -13.03
N ARG A 171 24.57 5.23 -13.95
CA ARG A 171 24.15 5.32 -15.35
C ARG A 171 25.27 4.86 -16.27
N PHE A 172 24.92 4.00 -17.22
CA PHE A 172 25.85 3.42 -18.20
C PHE A 172 25.35 3.70 -19.61
N ALA A 173 26.25 3.92 -20.56
CA ALA A 173 25.92 3.97 -21.97
C ALA A 173 25.96 2.53 -22.52
N MET A 174 24.78 1.97 -22.82
CA MET A 174 24.62 0.58 -23.28
C MET A 174 23.43 0.50 -24.23
N THR A 175 23.52 -0.38 -25.22
CA THR A 175 22.36 -0.77 -26.03
C THR A 175 21.33 -1.50 -25.16
N GLN A 176 20.09 -1.59 -25.62
CA GLN A 176 19.04 -2.33 -24.92
C GLN A 176 19.44 -3.80 -24.66
N ALA A 177 20.04 -4.45 -25.67
CA ALA A 177 20.47 -5.83 -25.57
C ALA A 177 21.55 -6.03 -24.50
N GLU A 178 22.55 -5.15 -24.47
CA GLU A 178 23.62 -5.19 -23.45
C GLU A 178 23.09 -4.91 -22.04
N ALA A 179 22.13 -4.00 -21.91
CA ALA A 179 21.48 -3.70 -20.65
C ALA A 179 20.74 -4.93 -20.07
N LEU A 180 19.96 -5.64 -20.91
CA LEU A 180 19.25 -6.85 -20.50
C LEU A 180 20.20 -7.96 -20.06
N ASP A 181 21.25 -8.24 -20.83
CA ASP A 181 22.27 -9.23 -20.45
C ASP A 181 22.95 -8.88 -19.12
N THR A 182 23.32 -7.60 -18.96
CA THR A 182 24.00 -7.11 -17.76
C THR A 182 23.11 -7.20 -16.52
N LEU A 183 21.83 -6.83 -16.62
CA LEU A 183 20.88 -6.93 -15.52
C LEU A 183 20.66 -8.39 -15.10
N ASN A 184 20.54 -9.32 -16.05
CA ASN A 184 20.42 -10.76 -15.75
C ASN A 184 21.67 -11.30 -15.03
N ARG A 185 22.87 -10.91 -15.48
CA ARG A 185 24.12 -11.28 -14.80
C ARG A 185 24.24 -10.69 -13.40
N TRP A 186 23.77 -9.46 -13.19
CA TRP A 186 23.77 -8.82 -11.88
C TRP A 186 22.74 -9.41 -10.92
N ALA A 187 21.57 -9.80 -11.41
CA ALA A 187 20.54 -10.47 -10.61
C ALA A 187 21.01 -11.82 -10.03
N ALA A 188 21.99 -12.47 -10.68
CA ALA A 188 22.65 -13.69 -10.20
C ALA A 188 23.73 -13.43 -9.13
N ARG A 189 23.93 -12.18 -8.70
CA ARG A 189 24.93 -11.79 -7.69
C ARG A 189 24.24 -11.18 -6.47
N PRO A 190 24.88 -11.19 -5.29
CA PRO A 190 24.33 -10.57 -4.08
C PRO A 190 24.53 -9.03 -4.10
N LEU A 191 24.13 -8.39 -5.20
CA LEU A 191 24.19 -6.94 -5.35
C LEU A 191 22.92 -6.30 -4.79
N PRO A 192 23.01 -5.17 -4.06
CA PRO A 192 21.85 -4.47 -3.51
C PRO A 192 21.14 -3.63 -4.58
N ILE A 193 20.82 -4.24 -5.73
CA ILE A 193 20.11 -3.56 -6.83
C ILE A 193 18.63 -3.48 -6.46
N VAL A 194 18.16 -2.25 -6.30
CA VAL A 194 16.79 -1.95 -5.87
C VAL A 194 15.91 -1.51 -7.04
N ALA A 195 16.51 -1.05 -8.14
CA ALA A 195 15.80 -0.62 -9.33
C ALA A 195 16.73 -0.68 -10.55
N SER A 196 16.15 -0.85 -11.73
CA SER A 196 16.83 -0.72 -13.01
C SER A 196 15.85 -0.20 -14.05
N ALA A 197 16.33 0.66 -14.96
CA ALA A 197 15.57 1.14 -16.09
C ALA A 197 16.50 1.26 -17.31
N TRP A 198 15.93 1.09 -18.50
CA TRP A 198 16.58 1.41 -19.77
C TRP A 198 15.73 2.44 -20.49
N GLU A 199 16.40 3.44 -21.06
CA GLU A 199 15.79 4.53 -21.81
C GLU A 199 16.55 4.68 -23.14
N ALA A 200 15.82 4.93 -24.22
CA ALA A 200 16.31 4.96 -25.60
C ALA A 200 16.99 6.29 -25.96
#